data_AF-H2MJV5-F1
#
_entry.id   AF-H2MJV5-F1
#
_cell.length_a   1.000
_cell.length_b   1.000
_cell.length_c   1.000
_cell.angle_alpha   90.00
_cell.angle_beta   90.00
_cell.angle_gamma   90.00
#
_symmetry.space_group_name_H-M   'P 1'
#
loop_
_entity.id
_entity.type
_entity.pdbx_description
1 polymer ?
#
loop_
_entity_poly.entity_id
_entity_poly.type
_entity_poly.pdbx_seq_one_letter_code
_entity_poly.pdbx_strand_id
1 'polypeptide(L)'
;LIIVVISPKYKKDVEGGGDDEHSQHTKYIHSQIQNEYIQQGCLNFRLVPVLFPNATKADVPSWMKNTRIYRWPSDTQELVLRLLREERYIIPHVSPTSPLLTLRSSLGVGPSWGEC
;
A
#
# COMPACT_ATOMS: atom_id res chain seq x y z
N LEU A 1 -6.94 5.37 -7.33
CA LEU A 1 -6.93 3.92 -7.09
C LEU A 1 -5.80 3.21 -7.85
N ILE A 2 -5.07 2.32 -7.19
CA ILE A 2 -4.03 1.46 -7.78
C ILE A 2 -4.24 0.06 -7.21
N ILE A 3 -4.46 -0.92 -8.09
CA ILE A 3 -4.63 -2.33 -7.70
C ILE A 3 -3.27 -3.00 -7.78
N VAL A 4 -2.84 -3.62 -6.68
CA VAL A 4 -1.58 -4.37 -6.63
C VAL A 4 -1.91 -5.85 -6.50
N VAL A 5 -1.66 -6.59 -7.57
CA VAL A 5 -1.91 -8.03 -7.62
C VAL A 5 -0.74 -8.77 -6.99
N ILE A 6 -1.00 -9.41 -5.86
CA ILE A 6 -0.01 -10.16 -5.09
C ILE A 6 -0.06 -11.64 -5.50
N SER A 7 1.09 -12.11 -5.98
CA SER A 7 1.37 -13.52 -6.27
C SER A 7 2.71 -13.92 -5.67
N PRO A 8 2.98 -15.22 -5.46
CA PRO A 8 4.30 -15.67 -5.01
C PRO A 8 5.42 -15.26 -5.97
N LYS A 9 5.11 -15.15 -7.27
CA LYS A 9 6.04 -14.66 -8.28
C LYS A 9 6.34 -13.17 -8.07
N TYR A 10 5.32 -12.35 -7.85
CA TYR A 10 5.51 -10.92 -7.56
C TYR A 10 6.47 -10.71 -6.39
N LYS A 11 6.28 -11.43 -5.28
CA LYS A 11 7.20 -11.35 -4.13
C LYS A 11 8.64 -11.72 -4.50
N LYS A 12 8.84 -12.79 -5.27
CA LYS A 12 10.19 -13.16 -5.75
C LYS A 12 10.77 -12.09 -6.68
N ASP A 13 9.95 -11.45 -7.51
CA ASP A 13 10.41 -10.41 -8.41
C ASP A 13 10.81 -9.14 -7.64
N VAL A 14 10.15 -8.81 -6.52
CA VAL A 14 10.49 -7.62 -5.71
C VAL A 14 11.56 -7.86 -4.64
N GLU A 15 11.55 -9.00 -3.95
CA GLU A 15 12.49 -9.33 -2.87
C GLU A 15 13.65 -10.23 -3.32
N GLY A 16 13.48 -10.97 -4.43
CA GLY A 16 14.48 -11.90 -4.93
C GLY A 16 15.61 -11.20 -5.68
N GLY A 17 16.80 -11.81 -5.66
CA GLY A 17 17.98 -11.34 -6.38
C GLY A 17 17.99 -11.65 -7.88
N GLY A 18 16.83 -11.90 -8.50
CA GLY A 18 16.75 -12.11 -9.95
C GLY A 18 17.27 -10.89 -10.71
N ASP A 19 18.11 -11.14 -11.71
CA ASP A 19 18.74 -10.13 -12.58
C ASP A 19 18.01 -9.99 -13.93
N ASP A 20 16.86 -10.68 -14.08
CA ASP A 20 16.04 -10.55 -15.27
C ASP A 20 15.46 -9.12 -15.37
N GLU A 21 15.52 -8.51 -16.55
CA GLU A 21 15.01 -7.15 -16.84
C GLU A 21 13.59 -6.93 -16.32
N HIS A 22 12.74 -7.96 -16.42
CA HIS A 22 11.36 -7.93 -15.92
C HIS A 22 11.28 -7.72 -14.41
N SER A 23 12.21 -8.32 -13.66
CA SER A 23 12.29 -8.18 -12.21
C SER A 23 12.80 -6.78 -11.83
N GLN A 24 13.73 -6.22 -12.60
CA GLN A 24 14.25 -4.87 -12.40
C GLN A 24 13.15 -3.81 -12.59
N HIS A 25 12.33 -3.93 -13.64
CA HIS A 25 11.18 -3.05 -13.85
C HIS A 25 10.15 -3.16 -12.72
N THR A 26 9.86 -4.39 -12.29
CA THR A 26 8.91 -4.65 -11.19
C THR A 26 9.41 -4.06 -9.87
N LYS A 27 10.70 -4.26 -9.54
CA LYS A 27 11.37 -3.66 -8.37
C LYS A 27 11.32 -2.14 -8.41
N TYR A 28 11.56 -1.53 -9.56
CA TYR A 28 11.53 -0.08 -9.69
C TYR A 28 10.14 0.48 -9.35
N ILE A 29 9.10 -0.06 -9.98
CA ILE A 29 7.71 0.36 -9.74
C ILE A 29 7.32 0.12 -8.28
N HIS A 30 7.66 -1.05 -7.72
CA HIS A 30 7.43 -1.37 -6.31
C HIS A 30 8.07 -0.32 -5.38
N SER A 31 9.35 -0.01 -5.58
CA SER A 31 10.09 0.94 -4.74
C SER A 31 9.57 2.37 -4.86
N GLN A 32 9.16 2.79 -6.07
CA GLN A 32 8.54 4.10 -6.28
C GLN A 32 7.23 4.22 -5.49
N ILE A 33 6.34 3.23 -5.61
CA ILE A 33 5.06 3.22 -4.88
C ILE A 33 5.30 3.17 -3.36
N GLN A 34 6.26 2.38 -2.90
CA GLN A 34 6.61 2.30 -1.49
C GLN A 34 7.09 3.66 -0.95
N ASN A 35 7.95 4.35 -1.69
CA ASN A 35 8.43 5.68 -1.30
C ASN A 35 7.29 6.70 -1.24
N GLU A 36 6.38 6.71 -2.23
CA GLU A 36 5.19 7.57 -2.18
C GLU A 36 4.29 7.25 -0.99
N TYR A 37 4.10 5.97 -0.67
CA TYR A 37 3.29 5.53 0.47
C TYR A 37 3.86 6.05 1.80
N ILE A 38 5.18 5.94 1.98
CA ILE A 38 5.89 6.42 3.17
C ILE A 38 5.85 7.95 3.23
N GLN A 39 6.11 8.64 2.13
CA GLN A 39 6.07 10.12 2.06
C GLN A 39 4.68 10.68 2.40
N GLN A 40 3.62 9.95 2.09
CA GLN A 40 2.24 10.30 2.44
C GLN A 40 1.84 9.85 3.86
N GLY A 41 2.79 9.43 4.69
CA GLY A 41 2.56 9.07 6.09
C GLY A 41 1.83 7.73 6.26
N CYS A 42 1.98 6.79 5.33
CA CYS A 42 1.26 5.51 5.32
C CYS A 42 -0.28 5.64 5.27
N LEU A 43 -0.82 6.80 4.84
CA LEU A 43 -2.27 7.09 4.78
C LEU A 43 -2.86 6.96 3.36
N ASN A 44 -2.13 6.35 2.43
CA ASN A 44 -2.59 6.29 1.05
C ASN A 44 -3.58 5.14 0.83
N PHE A 45 -4.87 5.43 1.03
CA PHE A 45 -5.99 4.51 0.85
C PHE A 45 -6.27 4.11 -0.61
N ARG A 46 -5.53 4.68 -1.57
CA ARG A 46 -5.70 4.40 -3.01
C ARG A 46 -5.11 3.05 -3.40
N LEU A 47 -4.21 2.48 -2.58
CA LEU A 47 -3.61 1.18 -2.81
C LEU A 47 -4.53 0.05 -2.36
N VAL A 48 -4.80 -0.87 -3.26
CA VAL A 48 -5.67 -2.02 -3.02
C VAL A 48 -4.89 -3.31 -3.32
N PRO A 49 -4.31 -3.98 -2.30
CA PRO A 49 -3.74 -5.30 -2.47
C PRO A 49 -4.82 -6.34 -2.76
N VAL A 50 -4.57 -7.14 -3.80
CA VAL A 50 -5.39 -8.30 -4.16
C VAL A 50 -4.51 -9.54 -4.15
N LEU A 51 -4.76 -10.45 -3.21
CA LEU A 51 -4.14 -11.77 -3.14
C LEU A 51 -4.76 -12.70 -4.18
N PHE A 52 -3.92 -13.28 -5.03
CA PHE A 52 -4.35 -14.37 -5.90
C PHE A 52 -4.50 -15.70 -5.14
N PRO A 53 -5.25 -16.69 -5.68
CA PRO A 53 -5.50 -17.97 -5.01
C PRO A 53 -4.25 -18.75 -4.61
N ASN A 54 -3.14 -18.54 -5.33
CA ASN A 54 -1.85 -19.17 -5.06
C ASN A 54 -0.97 -18.38 -4.08
N ALA A 55 -1.44 -17.23 -3.59
CA ALA A 55 -0.72 -16.32 -2.73
C ALA A 55 -1.25 -16.36 -1.30
N THR A 56 -0.37 -16.13 -0.35
CA THR A 56 -0.68 -16.07 1.08
C THR A 56 -0.41 -14.66 1.62
N LYS A 57 -0.87 -14.38 2.84
CA LYS A 57 -0.56 -13.10 3.50
C LYS A 57 0.95 -12.89 3.73
N ALA A 58 1.74 -13.97 3.72
CA ALA A 58 3.20 -13.88 3.77
C ALA A 58 3.82 -13.34 2.47
N ASP A 59 3.08 -13.40 1.35
CA ASP A 59 3.52 -12.89 0.06
C ASP A 59 3.29 -11.38 -0.10
N VAL A 60 2.58 -10.76 0.84
CA VAL A 60 2.30 -9.33 0.86
C VAL A 60 3.52 -8.56 1.42
N PRO A 61 4.01 -7.51 0.74
CA PRO A 61 5.07 -6.64 1.25
C PRO A 61 4.71 -6.06 2.61
N SER A 62 5.70 -5.95 3.52
CA SER A 62 5.49 -5.49 4.91
C SER A 62 4.74 -4.16 4.99
N TRP A 63 5.19 -3.19 4.20
CA TRP A 63 4.63 -1.83 4.15
C TRP A 63 3.16 -1.76 3.72
N MET A 64 2.62 -2.84 3.11
CA MET A 64 1.23 -2.92 2.65
C MET A 64 0.35 -3.76 3.60
N LYS A 65 0.92 -4.48 4.57
CA LYS A 65 0.18 -5.40 5.47
C LYS A 65 -0.87 -4.71 6.34
N ASN A 66 -0.72 -3.40 6.59
CA ASN A 66 -1.65 -2.59 7.38
C ASN A 66 -2.89 -2.13 6.60
N THR A 67 -2.94 -2.39 5.28
CA THR A 67 -4.10 -2.07 4.44
C THR A 67 -5.09 -3.23 4.37
N ARG A 68 -6.32 -2.97 3.90
CA ARG A 68 -7.32 -4.03 3.68
C ARG A 68 -6.91 -4.87 2.46
N ILE A 69 -6.53 -6.11 2.71
CA ILE A 69 -6.14 -7.10 1.69
C ILE A 69 -7.39 -7.86 1.22
N TYR A 70 -7.62 -7.88 -0.09
CA TYR A 70 -8.71 -8.62 -0.72
C TYR A 70 -8.20 -9.95 -1.26
N ARG A 71 -8.94 -11.03 -1.10
CA ARG A 71 -8.64 -12.33 -1.70
C ARG A 71 -9.45 -12.52 -2.97
N TRP A 72 -8.78 -12.75 -4.08
CA TRP A 72 -9.41 -13.17 -5.32
C TRP A 72 -9.57 -14.70 -5.33
N PRO A 73 -10.73 -15.27 -5.73
CA PRO A 73 -11.99 -14.61 -6.11
C PRO A 73 -12.96 -14.40 -4.95
N SER A 74 -12.63 -14.79 -3.72
CA SER A 74 -13.55 -14.80 -2.57
C SER A 74 -14.15 -13.42 -2.24
N ASP A 75 -13.35 -12.36 -2.33
CA ASP A 75 -13.73 -10.99 -1.97
C ASP A 75 -14.08 -10.14 -3.19
N THR A 76 -14.42 -10.76 -4.34
CA THR A 76 -14.68 -10.06 -5.60
C THR A 76 -15.77 -9.00 -5.47
N GLN A 77 -16.86 -9.29 -4.74
CA GLN A 77 -17.94 -8.33 -4.51
C GLN A 77 -17.45 -7.09 -3.76
N GLU A 78 -16.73 -7.28 -2.66
CA GLU A 78 -16.16 -6.19 -1.86
C GLU A 78 -15.12 -5.39 -2.65
N LEU A 79 -14.30 -6.08 -3.45
CA LEU A 79 -13.34 -5.46 -4.35
C LEU A 79 -14.07 -4.56 -5.35
N VAL A 80 -15.07 -5.08 -6.08
CA VAL A 80 -15.87 -4.31 -7.04
C VAL A 80 -16.56 -3.13 -6.37
N LEU A 81 -17.15 -3.30 -5.19
CA LEU A 81 -17.73 -2.20 -4.42
C LEU A 81 -16.69 -1.14 -4.07
N ARG A 82 -15.46 -1.52 -3.72
CA ARG A 82 -14.36 -0.58 -3.47
C ARG A 82 -13.95 0.18 -4.73
N LEU A 83 -13.94 -0.48 -5.90
CA LEU A 83 -13.66 0.14 -7.20
C LEU A 83 -14.75 1.17 -7.57
N LEU A 84 -16.02 0.75 -7.52
CA LEU A 84 -17.18 1.58 -7.86
C LEU A 84 -17.37 2.76 -6.89
N ARG A 85 -17.08 2.54 -5.60
CA ARG A 85 -17.10 3.62 -4.61
C ARG A 85 -15.99 4.63 -4.85
N GLU A 86 -14.84 4.20 -5.40
CA GLU A 86 -13.76 5.12 -5.74
C GLU A 86 -14.03 5.95 -6.99
N GLU A 87 -14.78 5.41 -7.95
CA GLU A 87 -15.30 6.21 -9.08
C GLU A 87 -16.13 7.42 -8.60
N ARG A 88 -16.63 7.39 -7.35
CA ARG A 88 -17.32 8.49 -6.66
C ARG A 88 -16.56 9.05 -5.45
N TYR A 89 -15.25 8.78 -5.28
CA TYR A 89 -14.55 9.13 -4.02
C TYR A 89 -14.37 10.65 -3.86
N ILE A 90 -15.13 11.17 -2.91
CA ILE A 90 -14.98 12.46 -2.26
C ILE A 90 -13.96 12.26 -1.14
N ILE A 91 -12.90 13.08 -1.13
CA ILE A 91 -11.90 13.11 -0.04
C ILE A 91 -12.66 13.30 1.28
N PRO A 92 -12.48 12.46 2.31
CA PRO A 92 -13.09 12.70 3.60
C PRO A 92 -12.61 14.05 4.11
N HIS A 93 -13.54 14.99 4.26
CA HIS A 93 -13.25 16.33 4.74
C HIS A 93 -12.79 16.21 6.19
N VAL A 94 -11.48 16.32 6.43
CA VAL A 94 -10.94 16.47 7.77
C VAL A 94 -11.36 17.86 8.27
N SER A 95 -12.44 17.93 9.04
CA SER A 95 -12.81 19.15 9.76
C SER A 95 -11.64 19.54 10.70
N PRO A 96 -11.07 20.76 10.62
CA PRO A 96 -9.90 21.16 11.40
C PRO A 96 -10.14 21.28 12.92
N THR A 97 -11.33 20.95 13.41
CA THR A 97 -11.70 21.09 14.81
C THR A 97 -11.56 19.77 15.56
N SER A 98 -10.31 19.40 15.86
CA SER A 98 -9.99 18.53 17.00
C SER A 98 -8.92 19.23 17.85
N PRO A 99 -9.21 19.69 19.08
CA PRO A 99 -8.29 20.54 19.84
C PRO A 99 -7.05 19.85 20.44
N LEU A 100 -6.65 18.67 19.97
CA LEU A 100 -5.64 17.84 20.66
C LEU A 100 -4.30 17.69 19.93
N LEU A 101 -3.94 18.62 19.06
CA LEU A 101 -2.61 18.65 18.41
C LEU A 101 -1.91 20.02 18.52
N THR A 102 -1.95 20.62 19.71
CA THR A 102 -1.02 21.71 20.07
C THR A 102 -0.06 21.24 21.15
N LEU A 103 0.80 20.26 20.86
CA LEU A 103 2.13 20.17 21.48
C LEU A 103 3.04 19.14 20.76
N ARG A 104 3.78 19.58 19.74
CA ARG A 104 5.18 19.14 19.51
C ARG A 104 5.82 19.92 18.35
N SER A 105 6.15 21.18 18.62
CA SER A 105 7.09 21.96 17.82
C SER A 105 8.29 22.32 18.70
N SER A 106 9.04 21.31 19.15
CA SER A 106 10.41 21.45 19.67
C SER A 106 10.94 20.07 20.06
N LEU A 107 11.71 19.47 19.16
CA LEU A 107 12.90 18.64 19.40
C LEU A 107 13.18 17.89 18.11
N GLY A 108 14.29 18.25 17.48
CA GLY A 108 14.77 17.60 16.26
C GLY A 108 14.95 16.12 16.49
N VAL A 109 14.23 15.33 15.71
CA VAL A 109 14.54 13.94 15.44
C VAL A 109 14.31 13.77 13.95
N GLY A 110 15.39 13.52 13.21
CA GLY A 110 15.35 13.29 11.77
C GLY A 110 14.43 12.11 11.42
N PRO A 111 13.98 12.00 10.15
CA PRO A 111 13.13 10.90 9.75
C PRO A 111 13.90 9.59 9.93
N SER A 112 13.52 8.85 10.97
CA SER A 112 13.76 7.42 11.09
C SER A 112 13.07 6.77 9.90
N TRP A 113 13.85 6.40 8.88
CA TRP A 113 13.42 5.45 7.87
C TRP A 113 13.25 4.10 8.55
N GLY A 114 12.07 3.89 9.12
CA GLY A 114 11.78 2.73 9.94
C GLY A 114 10.28 2.56 10.08
N GLU A 115 9.76 1.69 9.22
CA GLU A 115 8.58 0.86 9.47
C GLU A 115 7.22 1.59 9.47
N CYS A 116 6.59 1.62 8.28
CA CYS A 116 5.21 1.13 8.17
C CYS A 116 5.28 -0.42 8.17
#